data_AF-A0A0B6YR56-F1
#
_entry.id   AF-A0A0B6YR56-F1
#
_cell.length_a   1.000
_cell.length_b   1.000
_cell.length_c   1.000
_cell.angle_alpha   90.00
_cell.angle_beta   90.00
_cell.angle_gamma   90.00
#
_symmetry.space_group_name_H-M   'P 1'
#
loop_
_entity.id
_entity.type
_entity.pdbx_description
1 polymer ?
#
loop_
_entity_poly.entity_id
_entity_poly.type
_entity_poly.pdbx_seq_one_letter_code
_entity_poly.pdbx_strand_id
1 'polypeptide(L)'
;MASVRGKALNYLYGRQKASKSKCTVSDREIRFKCFSQNTILDVLRTRPGWQEVQGDGDWDFYWCDREWLHANYDTMFFQDHQRILHFRNHYELTRKNLMVKNLKRLRKQFEREQGKI
;
A
#
# COMPACT_ATOMS: atom_id res chain seq x y z
N MET A 1 32.14 -23.25 -38.13
CA MET A 1 31.73 -21.95 -37.56
C MET A 1 30.48 -22.15 -36.71
N ALA A 2 30.61 -22.16 -35.39
CA ALA A 2 29.49 -22.38 -34.47
C ALA A 2 28.71 -21.06 -34.30
N SER A 3 27.45 -21.05 -34.74
CA SER A 3 26.54 -19.91 -34.59
C SER A 3 26.03 -19.87 -33.14
N VAL A 4 26.53 -18.92 -32.36
CA VAL A 4 26.07 -18.64 -30.99
C VAL A 4 24.71 -17.93 -31.08
N ARG A 5 23.62 -18.69 -30.88
CA ARG A 5 22.28 -18.12 -30.71
C ARG A 5 22.17 -17.50 -29.32
N GLY A 6 22.27 -16.17 -29.24
CA GLY A 6 21.97 -15.41 -28.03
C GLY A 6 20.51 -15.61 -27.59
N LYS A 7 20.29 -16.03 -26.34
CA LYS A 7 18.96 -16.08 -25.74
C LYS A 7 18.59 -14.67 -25.28
N ALA A 8 17.65 -14.03 -25.95
CA ALA A 8 17.02 -12.82 -25.47
C ALA A 8 16.21 -13.14 -24.20
N LEU A 9 16.54 -12.50 -23.08
CA LEU A 9 15.72 -12.52 -21.87
C LEU A 9 14.50 -11.63 -22.09
N ASN A 10 13.39 -12.23 -22.50
CA ASN A 10 12.10 -11.55 -22.57
C ASN A 10 11.56 -11.30 -21.15
N TYR A 11 11.88 -10.13 -20.58
CA TYR A 11 11.11 -9.58 -19.47
C TYR A 11 9.78 -9.03 -20.01
N LEU A 12 8.82 -9.92 -20.26
CA LEU A 12 7.45 -9.55 -20.52
C LEU A 12 6.81 -9.10 -19.20
N TYR A 13 6.82 -7.79 -18.93
CA TYR A 13 5.84 -7.18 -18.03
C TYR A 13 4.46 -7.29 -18.70
N GLY A 14 3.80 -8.41 -18.46
CA GLY A 14 2.41 -8.62 -18.83
C GLY A 14 1.53 -7.61 -18.10
N ARG A 15 1.11 -6.56 -18.79
CA ARG A 15 -0.01 -5.72 -18.37
C ARG A 15 -1.28 -6.56 -18.50
N GLN A 16 -1.60 -7.33 -17.47
CA GLN A 16 -2.92 -7.94 -17.33
C GLN A 16 -3.95 -6.81 -17.41
N LYS A 17 -4.81 -6.83 -18.43
CA LYS A 17 -6.01 -6.01 -18.44
C LYS A 17 -6.79 -6.41 -17.20
N ALA A 18 -6.80 -5.56 -16.18
CA ALA A 18 -7.62 -5.73 -15.00
C ALA A 18 -9.07 -5.89 -15.51
N SER A 19 -9.61 -7.10 -15.40
CA SER A 19 -11.06 -7.28 -15.51
C SER A 19 -11.65 -6.33 -14.47
N LYS A 20 -12.53 -5.41 -14.88
CA LYS A 20 -13.37 -4.70 -13.93
C LYS A 20 -14.20 -5.77 -13.22
N SER A 21 -13.67 -6.32 -12.13
CA SER A 21 -14.47 -7.01 -11.15
C SER A 21 -15.55 -5.99 -10.80
N LYS A 22 -16.80 -6.31 -11.13
CA LYS A 22 -17.92 -5.66 -10.46
C LYS A 22 -17.61 -5.87 -8.99
N CYS A 23 -17.19 -4.82 -8.32
CA CYS A 23 -17.00 -4.82 -6.88
C CYS A 23 -18.40 -5.11 -6.36
N THR A 24 -18.68 -6.37 -6.05
CA THR A 24 -19.73 -6.71 -5.09
C THR A 24 -19.16 -6.19 -3.78
N VAL A 25 -19.28 -4.87 -3.58
CA VAL A 25 -19.22 -4.29 -2.24
C VAL A 25 -20.18 -5.16 -1.46
N SER A 26 -19.68 -5.83 -0.42
CA SER A 26 -20.55 -6.60 0.46
C SER A 26 -21.79 -5.76 0.76
N ASP A 27 -22.95 -6.39 0.93
CA ASP A 27 -24.22 -5.71 1.25
C ASP A 27 -24.14 -4.80 2.51
N ARG A 28 -23.01 -4.84 3.21
CA ARG A 28 -22.64 -3.98 4.32
C ARG A 28 -22.06 -2.63 3.86
N GLU A 29 -22.68 -1.57 4.36
CA GLU A 29 -22.20 -0.19 4.30
C GLU A 29 -20.83 -0.05 4.98
N ILE A 30 -19.88 0.59 4.29
CA ILE A 30 -18.53 0.86 4.78
C ILE A 30 -18.49 2.25 5.39
N ARG A 31 -18.16 2.32 6.67
CA ARG A 31 -18.01 3.58 7.39
C ARG A 31 -16.58 4.08 7.25
N PHE A 32 -16.41 5.29 6.73
CA PHE A 32 -15.09 5.86 6.53
C PHE A 32 -14.86 7.16 7.30
N LYS A 33 -13.60 7.39 7.65
CA LYS A 33 -13.06 8.68 8.11
C LYS A 33 -12.07 9.19 7.09
N CYS A 34 -11.98 10.51 6.94
CA CYS A 34 -10.98 11.16 6.10
C CYS A 34 -10.41 12.36 6.86
N PHE A 35 -9.09 12.43 7.00
CA PHE A 35 -8.41 13.52 7.69
C PHE A 35 -8.49 14.83 6.91
N SER A 36 -8.52 14.77 5.58
CA SER A 36 -8.38 15.93 4.71
C SER A 36 -9.67 16.24 3.96
N GLN A 37 -10.08 17.51 3.96
CA GLN A 37 -11.15 18.02 3.10
C GLN A 37 -10.60 18.30 1.69
N ASN A 38 -10.44 17.26 0.89
CA ASN A 38 -9.91 17.35 -0.48
C ASN A 38 -10.68 16.44 -1.43
N THR A 39 -10.22 16.33 -2.68
CA THR A 39 -10.83 15.47 -3.70
C THR A 39 -10.98 14.00 -3.26
N ILE A 40 -10.16 13.53 -2.33
CA ILE A 40 -10.27 12.17 -1.79
C ILE A 40 -11.56 12.02 -1.01
N LEU A 41 -11.92 13.02 -0.19
CA LEU A 41 -13.19 13.05 0.51
C LEU A 41 -14.37 12.98 -0.46
N ASP A 42 -14.31 13.75 -1.55
CA ASP A 42 -15.35 13.75 -2.58
C ASP A 42 -15.48 12.38 -3.27
N VAL A 43 -14.36 11.72 -3.56
CA VAL A 43 -14.34 10.37 -4.15
C VAL A 43 -14.91 9.33 -3.18
N LEU A 44 -14.59 9.43 -1.88
CA LEU A 44 -15.12 8.50 -0.89
C LEU A 44 -16.63 8.69 -0.69
N ARG A 45 -17.14 9.93 -0.68
CA ARG A 45 -18.57 10.25 -0.58
C ARG A 45 -19.39 9.80 -1.79
N THR A 46 -18.82 9.88 -2.98
CA THR A 46 -19.51 9.49 -4.23
C THR A 46 -19.57 7.98 -4.43
N ARG A 47 -18.83 7.19 -3.63
CA ARG A 47 -18.80 5.74 -3.75
C ARG A 47 -20.06 5.12 -3.11
N PRO A 48 -20.84 4.30 -3.85
CA PRO A 48 -22.00 3.64 -3.30
C PRO A 48 -21.65 2.73 -2.11
N GLY A 49 -22.45 2.81 -1.04
CA GLY A 49 -22.25 2.04 0.18
C GLY A 49 -21.10 2.52 1.06
N TRP A 50 -20.64 3.76 0.89
CA TRP A 50 -19.63 4.40 1.73
C TRP A 50 -20.24 5.58 2.48
N GLN A 51 -20.15 5.55 3.81
CA GLN A 51 -20.74 6.55 4.67
C GLN A 51 -19.66 7.22 5.52
N GLU A 52 -19.61 8.55 5.48
CA GLU A 52 -18.69 9.32 6.30
C GLU A 52 -19.14 9.30 7.77
N VAL A 53 -18.21 8.99 8.67
CA VAL A 53 -18.43 9.03 10.11
C VAL A 53 -17.77 10.28 10.70
N GLN A 54 -18.57 11.07 11.42
CA GLN A 54 -18.06 12.21 12.18
C GLN A 54 -17.77 11.83 13.64
N GLY A 55 -16.74 12.45 14.22
CA GLY A 55 -16.35 12.26 15.63
C GLY A 55 -15.79 10.87 15.94
N ASP A 56 -16.12 10.34 17.13
CA ASP A 56 -15.57 9.09 17.68
C ASP A 56 -16.42 7.85 17.35
N GLY A 57 -17.32 7.95 16.38
CA GLY A 57 -18.10 6.81 15.91
C GLY A 57 -17.23 5.66 15.39
N ASP A 58 -17.79 4.45 15.45
CA ASP A 58 -17.20 3.23 14.91
C ASP A 58 -16.98 3.34 13.39
N TRP A 59 -15.83 2.89 12.91
CA TRP A 59 -15.35 3.13 11.55
C TRP A 59 -14.65 1.89 11.00
N ASP A 60 -14.81 1.64 9.71
CA ASP A 60 -14.20 0.49 9.03
C ASP A 60 -12.95 0.89 8.24
N PHE A 61 -12.92 2.11 7.70
CA PHE A 61 -11.79 2.63 6.91
C PHE A 61 -11.37 4.04 7.32
N TYR A 62 -10.07 4.29 7.44
CA TYR A 62 -9.57 5.62 7.73
C TYR A 62 -8.49 6.07 6.74
N TRP A 63 -8.82 7.11 5.98
CA TRP A 63 -7.87 7.91 5.21
C TRP A 63 -7.21 8.96 6.11
N CYS A 64 -6.20 8.54 6.87
CA CYS A 64 -5.42 9.41 7.73
C CYS A 64 -4.16 9.95 7.02
N ASP A 65 -3.49 10.92 7.64
CA ASP A 65 -2.17 11.36 7.23
C ASP A 65 -1.06 10.54 7.92
N ARG A 66 0.20 10.81 7.54
CA ARG A 66 1.36 10.11 8.09
C ARG A 66 1.66 10.48 9.54
N GLU A 67 1.36 11.71 9.93
CA GLU A 67 1.63 12.24 11.27
C GLU A 67 0.68 11.60 12.28
N TRP A 68 -0.60 11.50 11.95
CA TRP A 68 -1.59 10.81 12.77
C TRP A 68 -1.22 9.33 12.95
N LEU A 69 -0.82 8.63 11.88
CA LEU A 69 -0.39 7.23 11.98
C LEU A 69 0.78 7.09 12.98
N HIS A 70 1.80 7.94 12.86
CA HIS A 70 2.97 7.86 13.72
C HIS A 70 2.64 8.10 15.20
N ALA A 71 1.70 9.01 15.50
CA ALA A 71 1.31 9.31 16.87
C ALA A 71 0.35 8.27 17.48
N ASN A 72 -0.49 7.63 16.67
CA ASN A 72 -1.61 6.83 17.18
C ASN A 72 -1.47 5.33 16.94
N TYR A 73 -0.68 4.88 15.96
CA TYR A 73 -0.64 3.46 15.60
C TYR A 73 -0.13 2.56 16.75
N ASP A 74 0.83 3.04 17.53
CA ASP A 74 1.43 2.27 18.61
C ASP A 74 0.62 2.33 19.91
N THR A 75 -0.29 3.30 20.03
CA THR A 75 -1.11 3.56 21.23
C THR A 75 -2.56 3.12 21.08
N MET A 76 -3.05 2.96 19.85
CA MET A 76 -4.41 2.50 19.56
C MET A 76 -4.47 1.00 19.29
N PHE A 77 -5.50 0.36 19.87
CA PHE A 77 -5.89 -0.99 19.49
C PHE A 77 -6.87 -0.93 18.32
N PHE A 78 -6.41 -1.38 17.15
CA PHE A 78 -7.27 -1.50 15.97
C PHE A 78 -8.11 -2.78 16.05
N GLN A 79 -9.38 -2.68 15.71
CA GLN A 79 -10.23 -3.85 15.54
C GLN A 79 -9.92 -4.57 14.22
N ASP A 80 -10.22 -5.88 14.16
CA ASP A 80 -9.94 -6.73 12.99
C ASP A 80 -10.56 -6.24 11.68
N HIS A 81 -11.63 -5.43 11.75
CA HIS A 81 -12.32 -4.88 10.60
C HIS A 81 -11.75 -3.52 10.15
N GLN A 82 -11.01 -2.83 11.03
CA GLN A 82 -10.48 -1.49 10.79
C GLN A 82 -9.29 -1.53 9.82
N ARG A 83 -9.33 -0.63 8.84
CA ARG A 83 -8.28 -0.52 7.81
C ARG A 83 -7.78 0.92 7.72
N ILE A 84 -6.46 1.08 7.72
CA ILE A 84 -5.78 2.36 7.53
C ILE A 84 -4.91 2.29 6.27
N LEU A 85 -4.80 3.40 5.55
CA LEU A 85 -4.03 3.48 4.30
C LEU A 85 -2.52 3.42 4.43
N HIS A 86 -1.98 3.69 5.60
CA HIS A 86 -0.55 3.71 5.81
C HIS A 86 -0.06 2.46 6.54
N PHE A 87 1.00 1.88 6.00
CA PHE A 87 1.76 0.86 6.72
C PHE A 87 2.61 1.51 7.81
N ARG A 88 2.68 0.86 8.98
CA ARG A 88 3.49 1.29 10.13
C ARG A 88 4.92 1.67 9.72
N ASN A 89 5.57 0.82 8.93
CA ASN A 89 6.98 1.01 8.53
C ASN A 89 7.15 1.64 7.14
N HIS A 90 6.17 2.42 6.67
CA HIS A 90 6.25 3.06 5.34
C HIS A 90 7.53 3.90 5.14
N TYR A 91 8.10 4.44 6.21
CA TYR A 91 9.30 5.27 6.18
C TYR A 91 10.56 4.53 5.70
N GLU A 92 10.61 3.19 5.82
CA GLU A 92 11.74 2.35 5.38
C GLU A 92 12.02 2.49 3.88
N LEU A 93 10.96 2.70 3.08
CA LEU A 93 11.04 2.79 1.62
C LEU A 93 10.79 4.20 1.09
N THR A 94 10.21 5.09 1.88
CA THR A 94 9.88 6.47 1.45
C THR A 94 10.91 7.51 1.87
N ARG A 95 11.79 7.22 2.84
CA ARG A 95 12.89 8.12 3.22
C ARG A 95 14.19 7.76 2.49
N LYS A 96 14.76 8.73 1.79
CA LYS A 96 15.97 8.57 0.94
C LYS A 96 17.17 7.93 1.67
N ASN A 97 17.44 8.37 2.90
CA ASN A 97 18.52 7.83 3.72
C ASN A 97 18.30 6.37 4.13
N LEU A 98 17.07 5.97 4.44
CA LEU A 98 16.74 4.58 4.78
C LEU A 98 16.71 3.70 3.54
N MET A 99 16.16 4.19 2.43
CA MET A 99 16.15 3.47 1.16
C MET A 99 17.58 3.14 0.70
N VAL A 100 18.52 4.09 0.80
CA VAL A 100 19.94 3.82 0.48
C VAL A 100 20.53 2.73 1.39
N LYS A 101 20.23 2.75 2.69
CA LYS A 101 20.67 1.70 3.63
C LYS A 101 20.07 0.33 3.29
N ASN A 102 18.77 0.29 2.98
CA ASN A 102 18.05 -0.93 2.63
C ASN A 102 18.56 -1.53 1.32
N LEU A 103 18.81 -0.72 0.29
CA LEU A 103 19.40 -1.17 -0.98
C LEU A 103 20.84 -1.69 -0.79
N LYS A 104 21.66 -1.04 0.04
CA LYS A 104 23.01 -1.52 0.38
C LYS A 104 22.97 -2.86 1.12
N ARG A 105 22.05 -3.00 2.08
CA ARG A 105 21.83 -4.25 2.83
C ARG A 105 21.40 -5.37 1.88
N LEU A 106 20.44 -5.08 1.00
CA LEU A 106 19.93 -6.01 0.00
C LEU A 106 21.04 -6.49 -0.94
N ARG A 107 21.84 -5.57 -1.48
CA ARG A 107 22.99 -5.91 -2.34
C ARG A 107 23.98 -6.83 -1.61
N LYS A 108 24.34 -6.51 -0.37
CA LYS A 108 25.25 -7.32 0.44
C LYS A 108 24.68 -8.71 0.74
N GLN A 109 23.36 -8.81 0.91
CA GLN A 109 22.68 -10.08 1.09
C GLN A 109 22.76 -10.92 -0.19
N PHE A 110 22.45 -10.33 -1.35
CA PHE A 110 22.58 -11.02 -2.64
C PHE A 110 24.01 -11.49 -2.94
N GLU A 111 25.03 -10.67 -2.65
CA GLU A 111 26.44 -11.05 -2.84
C GLU A 111 26.88 -12.24 -1.97
N ARG A 112 26.24 -12.43 -0.80
CA ARG A 112 26.49 -13.58 0.09
C ARG A 112 25.72 -14.82 -0.36
N GLU A 113 24.46 -14.65 -0.74
CA GLU A 113 23.57 -15.74 -1.12
C GLU A 113 23.92 -16.31 -2.51
N GLN A 114 24.33 -15.46 -3.45
CA GLN A 114 24.80 -15.86 -4.78
C GLN A 114 26.32 -16.05 -4.81
N GLY A 115 26.92 -16.46 -3.69
CA GLY A 115 28.36 -16.44 -3.45
C GLY A 115 29.22 -16.73 -4.69
N LYS A 116 30.11 -15.78 -5.01
CA LYS A 116 31.23 -15.89 -5.95
C LYS A 116 30.92 -16.69 -7.22
N ILE A 117 30.52 -15.99 -8.28
CA ILE A 117 31.02 -16.40 -9.61
C ILE A 117 32.54 -16.25 -9.60
#